data_AF-A0A6H5FTL1-F1
#
_entry.id   AF-A0A6H5FTL1-F1
#
_cell.length_a   1.000
_cell.length_b   1.000
_cell.length_c   1.000
_cell.angle_alpha   90.00
_cell.angle_beta   90.00
_cell.angle_gamma   90.00
#
_symmetry.space_group_name_H-M   'P 1'
#
loop_
_entity.id
_entity.type
_entity.pdbx_description
1 polymer ?
#
loop_
_entity_poly.entity_id
_entity_poly.type
_entity_poly.pdbx_seq_one_letter_code
_entity_poly.pdbx_strand_id
1 'polypeptide(L)'
;ENFWTANGDVGKLWTELSTAMKANNGNGTTECNQVDSGRTPTDPEKRACNHLTLGFNKLKDSSSNGGQYELLSNPLLRQTVGCFLLKEYAKKMKEDSKCVITSGLKKAFKKWNENITKTGCTGDSPCIECEWNDDSINNCPTATNGGTEEVEKKLNALENDMKTTATNTQNKINDTKTLCQQLQCAAPKWFQNQMINTAGTNSGTANKKTWCEFWEKGVGEVLKEMFEKIASEGQNKERPITINAICRGFGDGNEHSVERKACNHIVAGLQHIKKITTSTASSNDQNKQLLEQAVGCIALNLYADQIIKKSEGKCPIDESKIKKMFDAWNGSNINFSSWTSCSTGDNSCFECGRHPNFNGCELSVSSSLFNTPSSTQNGTCKTDETKVTTQIGGLLNEENKIPQVNKTLSTINKMDSFCSKMQCAAKQYYSKKIKPRGKSTDVSW
;
A
#
# COMPACT_ATOMS: atom_id res chain seq x y z
N GLU A 1 19.38 13.31 38.30
CA GLU A 1 18.38 12.25 38.00
C GLU A 1 17.12 12.78 37.35
N ASN A 2 16.50 13.85 37.87
CA ASN A 2 15.25 14.42 37.35
C ASN A 2 15.26 14.81 35.85
N PHE A 3 16.42 15.14 35.29
CA PHE A 3 16.59 15.53 33.87
C PHE A 3 15.94 14.55 32.87
N TRP A 4 16.15 13.23 33.05
CA TRP A 4 15.69 12.17 32.13
C TRP A 4 14.25 11.73 32.35
N THR A 5 13.58 12.26 33.37
CA THR A 5 12.21 11.83 33.73
C THR A 5 11.17 12.47 32.80
N ALA A 6 9.95 11.91 32.77
CA ALA A 6 8.84 12.45 31.99
C ALA A 6 8.46 13.90 32.37
N ASN A 7 8.66 14.28 33.64
CA ASN A 7 8.44 15.65 34.11
C ASN A 7 9.69 16.53 34.04
N GLY A 8 10.83 15.93 33.70
CA GLY A 8 12.11 16.61 33.54
C GLY A 8 12.25 17.31 32.20
N ASP A 9 13.41 17.92 31.99
CA ASP A 9 13.74 18.63 30.76
C ASP A 9 13.59 17.78 29.50
N VAL A 10 13.99 16.49 29.54
CA VAL A 10 13.88 15.57 28.40
C VAL A 10 12.42 15.29 28.06
N GLY A 11 11.56 15.03 29.06
CA GLY A 11 10.13 14.81 28.84
C GLY A 11 9.38 16.07 28.36
N LYS A 12 9.75 17.24 28.88
CA LYS A 12 9.26 18.53 28.36
C LYS A 12 9.66 18.75 26.89
N LEU A 13 10.92 18.45 26.53
CA LEU A 13 11.38 18.57 25.14
C LEU A 13 10.63 17.58 24.24
N TRP A 14 10.46 16.32 24.66
CA TRP A 14 9.65 15.35 23.93
C TRP A 14 8.21 15.85 23.70
N THR A 15 7.58 16.42 24.72
CA THR A 15 6.22 16.98 24.62
C THR A 15 6.18 18.11 23.60
N GLU A 16 7.16 19.01 23.61
CA GLU A 16 7.28 20.11 22.65
C GLU A 16 7.42 19.59 21.20
N LEU A 17 8.34 18.65 20.97
CA LEU A 17 8.60 18.08 19.64
C LEU A 17 7.41 17.27 19.13
N SER A 18 6.85 16.39 19.96
CA SER A 18 5.70 15.55 19.59
C SER A 18 4.44 16.36 19.33
N THR A 19 4.25 17.49 20.03
CA THR A 19 3.15 18.42 19.77
C THR A 19 3.31 19.11 18.42
N ALA A 20 4.53 19.57 18.09
CA ALA A 20 4.80 20.17 16.79
C ALA A 20 4.61 19.18 15.63
N MET A 21 5.01 17.91 15.81
CA MET A 21 4.77 16.86 14.82
C MET A 21 3.28 16.54 14.61
N LYS A 22 2.43 16.81 15.61
CA LYS A 22 0.96 16.69 15.48
C LYS A 22 0.33 17.89 14.76
N ALA A 23 0.99 19.04 14.74
CA ALA A 23 0.49 20.25 14.10
C ALA A 23 0.47 20.11 12.56
N ASN A 24 -0.42 20.85 11.90
CA ASN A 24 -0.53 20.95 10.43
C ASN A 24 -0.96 19.69 9.64
N ASN A 25 -1.45 18.62 10.28
CA ASN A 25 -1.94 17.41 9.60
C ASN A 25 -0.95 16.82 8.54
N GLY A 26 0.36 17.12 8.65
CA GLY A 26 1.36 16.67 7.68
C GLY A 26 1.30 17.35 6.31
N ASN A 27 0.71 18.55 6.18
CA ASN A 27 0.82 19.36 4.96
C ASN A 27 2.31 19.56 4.62
N GLY A 28 2.71 18.99 3.48
CA GLY A 28 4.10 18.64 3.24
C GLY A 28 5.01 19.81 2.93
N THR A 29 6.27 19.69 3.33
CA THR A 29 7.34 20.55 2.83
C THR A 29 7.76 20.06 1.44
N THR A 30 8.25 20.96 0.58
CA THR A 30 8.77 20.59 -0.74
C THR A 30 9.97 19.64 -0.65
N GLU A 31 10.64 19.63 0.49
CA GLU A 31 11.84 18.85 0.79
C GLU A 31 11.58 17.34 0.76
N CYS A 32 10.35 16.91 1.05
CA CYS A 32 9.94 15.51 1.06
C CYS A 32 9.30 15.05 -0.27
N ASN A 33 9.42 15.82 -1.36
CA ASN A 33 8.94 15.41 -2.69
C ASN A 33 9.85 14.38 -3.37
N GLN A 34 11.07 14.18 -2.85
CA GLN A 34 12.02 13.20 -3.36
C GLN A 34 12.77 12.54 -2.20
N VAL A 35 12.99 11.23 -2.31
CA VAL A 35 13.75 10.42 -1.37
C VAL A 35 14.89 9.70 -2.09
N ASP A 36 15.83 9.14 -1.33
CA ASP A 36 17.01 8.48 -1.88
C ASP A 36 17.73 9.39 -2.92
N SER A 37 18.18 8.81 -4.03
CA SER A 37 18.82 9.49 -5.16
C SER A 37 17.80 10.15 -6.11
N GLY A 38 16.87 10.95 -5.59
CA GLY A 38 15.90 11.70 -6.39
C GLY A 38 14.62 10.95 -6.78
N ARG A 39 14.40 9.77 -6.21
CA ARG A 39 13.21 8.93 -6.42
C ARG A 39 11.96 9.61 -5.86
N THR A 40 10.84 9.52 -6.57
CA THR A 40 9.53 9.93 -6.05
C THR A 40 9.15 9.02 -4.85
N PRO A 41 8.84 9.56 -3.67
CA PRO A 41 8.45 8.74 -2.52
C PRO A 41 7.06 8.13 -2.69
N THR A 42 6.80 7.03 -2.00
CA THR A 42 5.42 6.59 -1.75
C THR A 42 4.73 7.57 -0.80
N ASP A 43 3.39 7.59 -0.80
CA ASP A 43 2.64 8.44 0.14
C ASP A 43 3.00 8.18 1.62
N PRO A 44 3.16 6.92 2.09
CA PRO A 44 3.68 6.64 3.42
C PRO A 44 5.09 7.22 3.68
N GLU A 45 6.03 7.07 2.74
CA GLU A 45 7.38 7.65 2.88
C GLU A 45 7.31 9.18 2.97
N LYS A 46 6.50 9.81 2.12
CA LYS A 46 6.31 11.27 2.10
C LYS A 46 5.71 11.77 3.42
N ARG A 47 4.65 11.11 3.91
CA ARG A 47 4.01 11.45 5.19
C ARG A 47 4.97 11.26 6.37
N ALA A 48 5.74 10.17 6.40
CA ALA A 48 6.74 9.94 7.44
C ALA A 48 7.84 11.02 7.42
N CYS A 49 8.33 11.38 6.24
CA CYS A 49 9.30 12.47 6.06
C CYS A 49 8.75 13.80 6.57
N ASN A 50 7.55 14.20 6.13
CA ASN A 50 6.92 15.45 6.54
C ASN A 50 6.71 15.50 8.05
N HIS A 51 6.19 14.41 8.62
CA HIS A 51 5.92 14.29 10.06
C HIS A 51 7.17 14.54 10.88
N LEU A 52 8.27 13.85 10.57
CA LEU A 52 9.52 14.00 11.33
C LEU A 52 10.19 15.35 11.08
N THR A 53 10.05 15.92 9.87
CA THR A 53 10.56 17.25 9.54
C THR A 53 9.94 18.34 10.40
N LEU A 54 8.67 18.21 10.80
CA LEU A 54 8.05 19.14 11.75
C LEU A 54 8.73 19.11 13.12
N GLY A 55 9.12 17.93 13.59
CA GLY A 55 9.89 17.77 14.83
C GLY A 55 11.26 18.44 14.73
N PHE A 56 11.97 18.23 13.62
CA PHE A 56 13.26 18.87 13.36
C PHE A 56 13.16 20.40 13.25
N ASN A 57 12.14 20.92 12.57
CA ASN A 57 11.90 22.37 12.50
C ASN A 57 11.66 22.95 13.89
N LYS A 58 10.87 22.27 14.72
CA LYS A 58 10.64 22.70 16.09
C LYS A 58 11.90 22.62 16.96
N LEU A 59 12.74 21.61 16.74
CA LEU A 59 14.03 21.48 17.44
C LEU A 59 15.00 22.62 17.07
N LYS A 60 14.95 23.09 15.82
CA LYS A 60 15.74 24.22 15.32
C LYS A 60 15.32 25.55 15.97
N ASP A 61 14.03 25.73 16.21
CA ASP A 61 13.48 26.94 16.81
C ASP A 61 14.04 27.11 18.23
N SER A 62 15.07 27.94 18.31
CA SER A 62 15.83 28.29 19.51
C SER A 62 15.26 29.51 20.23
N SER A 63 14.06 29.97 19.83
CA SER A 63 13.36 31.07 20.47
C SER A 63 13.33 30.83 21.97
N SER A 64 14.07 31.69 22.68
CA SER A 64 14.42 31.61 24.08
C SER A 64 13.19 31.37 24.95
N ASN A 65 12.93 30.10 25.28
CA ASN A 65 11.96 29.68 26.28
C ASN A 65 12.51 30.00 27.69
N GLY A 66 12.79 31.29 27.93
CA GLY A 66 13.38 31.78 29.17
C GLY A 66 12.56 31.30 30.37
N GLY A 67 13.13 30.34 31.10
CA GLY A 67 12.55 29.77 32.32
C GLY A 67 11.88 28.38 32.20
N GLN A 68 11.74 27.79 31.00
CA GLN A 68 11.03 26.49 30.85
C GLN A 68 11.92 25.26 31.09
N TYR A 69 13.23 25.39 30.84
CA TYR A 69 14.24 24.32 30.90
C TYR A 69 15.39 24.71 31.82
N GLU A 70 15.85 23.78 32.67
CA GLU A 70 17.01 24.01 33.52
C GLU A 70 18.33 23.84 32.75
N LEU A 71 18.54 22.66 32.14
CA LEU A 71 19.76 22.30 31.41
C LEU A 71 19.61 22.49 29.89
N LEU A 72 18.43 22.22 29.33
CA LEU A 72 18.18 22.35 27.88
C LEU A 72 18.01 23.80 27.41
N SER A 73 18.30 24.78 28.28
CA SER A 73 18.55 26.17 27.89
C SER A 73 19.84 26.31 27.06
N ASN A 74 20.78 25.36 27.16
CA ASN A 74 21.93 25.28 26.26
C ASN A 74 21.49 24.73 24.87
N PRO A 75 21.64 25.51 23.77
CA PRO A 75 21.17 25.09 22.46
C PRO A 75 21.83 23.81 21.93
N LEU A 76 23.13 23.61 22.19
CA LEU A 76 23.86 22.43 21.76
C LEU A 76 23.31 21.18 22.45
N LEU A 77 23.17 21.22 23.78
CA LEU A 77 22.63 20.11 24.55
C LEU A 77 21.17 19.80 24.17
N ARG A 78 20.36 20.84 23.94
CA ARG A 78 18.98 20.70 23.43
C ARG A 78 18.94 19.99 22.09
N GLN A 79 19.82 20.36 21.16
CA GLN A 79 19.93 19.69 19.86
C GLN A 79 20.40 18.23 20.00
N THR A 80 21.37 17.94 20.88
CA THR A 80 21.83 16.56 21.13
C THR A 80 20.68 15.68 21.61
N VAL A 81 19.99 16.13 22.66
CA VAL A 81 18.89 15.38 23.29
C VAL A 81 17.69 15.28 22.35
N GLY A 82 17.38 16.34 21.61
CA GLY A 82 16.34 16.31 20.59
C GLY A 82 16.64 15.32 19.46
N CYS A 83 17.90 15.22 19.02
CA CYS A 83 18.31 14.22 18.05
C CYS A 83 18.11 12.80 18.60
N PHE A 84 18.50 12.52 19.85
CA PHE A 84 18.26 11.23 20.51
C PHE A 84 16.75 10.88 20.52
N LEU A 85 15.91 11.82 20.95
CA LEU A 85 14.46 11.63 21.01
C LEU A 85 13.84 11.36 19.64
N LEU A 86 14.17 12.16 18.63
CA LEU A 86 13.62 11.99 17.28
C LEU A 86 14.11 10.71 16.60
N LYS A 87 15.34 10.28 16.90
CA LYS A 87 15.89 9.00 16.41
C LYS A 87 15.17 7.81 17.01
N GLU A 88 15.06 7.73 18.33
CA GLU A 88 14.33 6.64 18.99
C GLU A 88 12.86 6.60 18.57
N TYR A 89 12.22 7.77 18.45
CA TYR A 89 10.86 7.86 17.95
C TYR A 89 10.73 7.33 16.53
N ALA A 90 11.63 7.71 15.63
CA ALA A 90 11.62 7.27 14.24
C ALA A 90 11.90 5.75 14.10
N LYS A 91 12.68 5.13 15.01
CA LYS A 91 12.81 3.67 15.09
C LYS A 91 11.46 3.01 15.42
N LYS A 92 10.77 3.48 16.46
CA LYS A 92 9.43 2.97 16.82
C LYS A 92 8.42 3.15 15.66
N MET A 93 8.46 4.30 14.98
CA MET A 93 7.65 4.52 13.77
C MET A 93 7.95 3.48 12.68
N LYS A 94 9.23 3.16 12.43
CA LYS A 94 9.64 2.17 11.44
C LYS A 94 9.18 0.76 11.82
N GLU A 95 9.27 0.40 13.09
CA GLU A 95 8.95 -0.94 13.61
C GLU A 95 7.48 -1.29 13.44
N ASP A 96 6.55 -0.45 13.90
CA ASP A 96 5.11 -0.77 13.79
C ASP A 96 4.44 -0.25 12.51
N SER A 97 5.20 0.31 11.57
CA SER A 97 4.66 0.74 10.27
C SER A 97 4.32 -0.45 9.36
N LYS A 98 3.06 -0.50 8.92
CA LYS A 98 2.58 -1.46 7.92
C LYS A 98 3.29 -1.28 6.57
N CYS A 99 3.50 -0.04 6.13
CA CYS A 99 4.23 0.27 4.91
C CYS A 99 5.73 0.46 5.17
N VAL A 100 6.58 0.29 4.16
CA VAL A 100 8.01 0.66 4.27
C VAL A 100 8.15 2.18 4.18
N ILE A 101 8.66 2.80 5.25
CA ILE A 101 8.82 4.27 5.36
C ILE A 101 10.26 4.73 5.53
N THR A 102 11.23 3.81 5.56
CA THR A 102 12.64 4.08 5.90
C THR A 102 13.28 5.18 5.06
N SER A 103 12.99 5.24 3.76
CA SER A 103 13.55 6.27 2.86
C SER A 103 13.03 7.66 3.22
N GLY A 104 11.75 7.75 3.62
CA GLY A 104 11.13 8.98 4.11
C GLY A 104 11.77 9.46 5.42
N LEU A 105 11.97 8.54 6.38
CA LEU A 105 12.67 8.85 7.63
C LEU A 105 14.09 9.35 7.34
N LYS A 106 14.89 8.60 6.59
CA LYS A 106 16.25 8.99 6.17
C LYS A 106 16.29 10.37 5.53
N LYS A 107 15.30 10.70 4.70
CA LYS A 107 15.21 11.99 4.04
C LYS A 107 15.04 13.14 5.04
N ALA A 108 14.23 12.97 6.08
CA ALA A 108 14.06 13.99 7.13
C ALA A 108 15.37 14.25 7.89
N PHE A 109 16.09 13.19 8.31
CA PHE A 109 17.41 13.34 8.96
C PHE A 109 18.44 14.02 8.04
N LYS A 110 18.49 13.62 6.76
CA LYS A 110 19.37 14.26 5.77
C LYS A 110 19.07 15.75 5.65
N LYS A 111 17.79 16.12 5.62
CA LYS A 111 17.37 17.53 5.52
C LYS A 111 17.71 18.33 6.77
N TRP A 112 17.59 17.74 7.95
CA TRP A 112 18.09 18.34 9.18
C TRP A 112 19.58 18.70 9.05
N ASN A 113 20.42 17.74 8.67
CA ASN A 113 21.87 17.96 8.53
C ASN A 113 22.20 19.04 7.48
N GLU A 114 21.51 19.05 6.34
CA GLU A 114 21.67 20.06 5.29
C GLU A 114 21.26 21.48 5.74
N ASN A 115 20.30 21.59 6.67
CA ASN A 115 19.71 22.87 7.08
C ASN A 115 20.38 23.45 8.34
N ILE A 116 20.77 22.60 9.30
CA ILE A 116 21.40 23.04 10.56
C ILE A 116 22.76 23.71 10.28
N THR A 117 23.52 23.16 9.34
CA THR A 117 24.82 23.66 8.87
C THR A 117 24.74 25.01 8.16
N LYS A 118 23.56 25.39 7.62
CA LYS A 118 23.39 26.62 6.82
C LYS A 118 22.86 27.82 7.60
N THR A 119 22.20 27.61 8.75
CA THR A 119 21.34 28.65 9.34
C THR A 119 21.40 28.77 10.87
N GLY A 120 22.05 27.85 11.59
CA GLY A 120 21.90 27.75 13.05
C GLY A 120 23.17 27.81 13.89
N CYS A 121 24.35 27.68 13.30
CA CYS A 121 25.62 27.71 14.04
C CYS A 121 26.50 28.84 13.51
N THR A 122 26.56 29.94 14.27
CA THR A 122 27.44 31.08 14.00
C THR A 122 28.51 31.15 15.10
N GLY A 123 29.78 31.23 14.70
CA GLY A 123 30.95 31.35 15.59
C GLY A 123 31.29 30.06 16.31
N ASP A 124 32.30 29.32 15.82
CA ASP A 124 33.03 28.17 16.39
C ASP A 124 32.26 27.06 17.16
N SER A 125 30.95 27.14 17.32
CA SER A 125 30.11 26.16 17.99
C SER A 125 29.72 25.05 17.02
N PRO A 126 30.07 23.79 17.30
CA PRO A 126 29.75 22.68 16.42
C PRO A 126 28.23 22.46 16.37
N CYS A 127 27.65 22.39 15.17
CA CYS A 127 26.30 21.85 15.00
C CYS A 127 26.31 20.35 15.25
N ILE A 128 25.21 19.81 15.80
CA ILE A 128 25.06 18.36 15.90
C ILE A 128 24.39 17.82 14.64
N GLU A 129 25.16 17.07 13.88
CA GLU A 129 24.62 16.21 12.84
C GLU A 129 23.84 15.06 13.47
N CYS A 130 22.62 14.85 12.99
CA CYS A 130 21.76 13.77 13.43
C CYS A 130 21.67 12.75 12.31
N GLU A 131 22.54 11.75 12.34
CA GLU A 131 22.56 10.72 11.31
C GLU A 131 21.63 9.55 11.63
N TRP A 132 20.80 9.19 10.63
CA TRP A 132 19.89 8.06 10.74
C TRP A 132 20.63 6.73 11.05
N ASN A 133 21.78 6.49 10.43
CA ASN A 133 22.54 5.23 10.57
C ASN A 133 23.62 5.27 11.67
N ASP A 134 23.74 6.35 12.45
CA ASP A 134 24.81 6.46 13.45
C ASP A 134 24.42 5.74 14.75
N ASP A 135 24.72 4.45 14.85
CA ASP A 135 24.38 3.65 16.04
C ASP A 135 25.16 4.07 17.30
N SER A 136 26.23 4.87 17.17
CA SER A 136 26.99 5.38 18.33
C SER A 136 26.16 6.36 19.18
N ILE A 137 25.17 7.00 18.57
CA ILE A 137 24.23 7.93 19.19
C ILE A 137 23.47 7.25 20.34
N ASN A 138 23.00 6.01 20.19
CA ASN A 138 22.20 5.35 21.22
C ASN A 138 23.06 4.78 22.35
N ASN A 139 24.30 4.38 22.00
CA ASN A 139 25.28 3.79 22.91
C ASN A 139 26.12 4.83 23.66
N CYS A 140 25.77 6.12 23.54
CA CYS A 140 26.47 7.18 24.25
C CYS A 140 26.39 6.92 25.76
N PRO A 141 27.51 6.74 26.47
CA PRO A 141 27.51 6.51 27.90
C PRO A 141 27.11 7.79 28.64
N THR A 142 26.18 7.66 29.57
CA THR A 142 25.81 8.71 30.53
C THR A 142 26.37 8.33 31.90
N ALA A 143 27.32 9.13 32.40
CA ALA A 143 27.81 8.96 33.76
C ALA A 143 26.77 9.52 34.74
N THR A 144 26.32 8.68 35.68
CA THR A 144 25.48 9.11 36.81
C THR A 144 26.10 8.62 38.12
N ASN A 145 25.71 9.21 39.26
CA ASN A 145 26.31 8.98 40.59
C ASN A 145 26.18 7.53 41.14
N GLY A 146 25.86 6.54 40.31
CA GLY A 146 25.82 5.12 40.65
C GLY A 146 26.27 4.16 39.53
N GLY A 147 26.79 4.67 38.39
CA GLY A 147 27.25 3.85 37.27
C GLY A 147 27.11 4.52 35.89
N THR A 148 27.63 3.83 34.85
CA THR A 148 27.50 4.24 33.44
C THR A 148 26.31 3.53 32.81
N GLU A 149 25.34 4.29 32.29
CA GLU A 149 24.19 3.77 31.53
C GLU A 149 24.12 4.41 30.15
N GLU A 150 23.67 3.67 29.14
CA GLU A 150 23.48 4.19 27.77
C GLU A 150 22.26 5.12 27.69
N VAL A 151 22.34 6.13 26.82
CA VAL A 151 21.23 7.08 26.58
C VAL A 151 19.93 6.37 26.23
N GLU A 152 19.97 5.29 25.44
CA GLU A 152 18.80 4.50 25.07
C GLU A 152 18.01 4.03 26.31
N LYS A 153 18.71 3.51 27.33
CA LYS A 153 18.08 3.06 28.59
C LYS A 153 17.45 4.21 29.36
N LYS A 154 18.03 5.40 29.31
CA LYS A 154 17.44 6.59 29.94
C LYS A 154 16.17 7.05 29.22
N LEU A 155 16.10 6.88 27.90
CA LEU A 155 14.91 7.22 27.11
C LEU A 155 13.74 6.24 27.32
N ASN A 156 13.96 5.07 27.92
CA ASN A 156 12.88 4.14 28.29
C ASN A 156 11.81 4.78 29.18
N ALA A 157 12.17 5.80 29.97
CA ALA A 157 11.21 6.57 30.76
C ALA A 157 10.10 7.24 29.92
N LEU A 158 10.35 7.45 28.62
CA LEU A 158 9.42 8.04 27.65
C LEU A 158 8.91 7.02 26.62
N GLU A 159 9.33 5.76 26.70
CA GLU A 159 9.01 4.75 25.69
C GLU A 159 7.51 4.61 25.45
N ASN A 160 6.71 4.58 26.52
CA ASN A 160 5.26 4.47 26.42
C ASN A 160 4.62 5.68 25.72
N ASP A 161 5.11 6.89 25.97
CA ASP A 161 4.62 8.11 25.33
C ASP A 161 5.01 8.18 23.86
N MET A 162 6.24 7.76 23.54
CA MET A 162 6.75 7.65 22.18
C MET A 162 5.97 6.60 21.39
N LYS A 163 5.70 5.44 21.99
CA LYS A 163 4.89 4.37 21.40
C LYS A 163 3.46 4.82 21.15
N THR A 164 2.82 5.46 22.14
CA THR A 164 1.46 6.01 21.99
C THR A 164 1.40 7.03 20.85
N THR A 165 2.41 7.91 20.77
CA THR A 165 2.52 8.90 19.70
C THR A 165 2.78 8.24 18.34
N ALA A 166 3.59 7.18 18.29
CA ALA A 166 3.89 6.41 17.07
C ALA A 166 2.61 5.73 16.56
N THR A 167 1.88 5.00 17.41
CA THR A 167 0.62 4.32 17.06
C THR A 167 -0.40 5.30 16.46
N ASN A 168 -0.61 6.44 17.10
CA ASN A 168 -1.55 7.46 16.62
C ASN A 168 -1.14 8.04 15.25
N THR A 169 0.17 8.18 15.03
CA THR A 169 0.72 8.72 13.78
C THR A 169 0.71 7.69 12.66
N GLN A 170 0.98 6.42 12.98
CA GLN A 170 1.05 5.32 12.03
C GLN A 170 -0.27 5.12 11.28
N ASN A 171 -1.42 5.31 11.93
CA ASN A 171 -2.72 5.25 11.26
C ASN A 171 -2.81 6.25 10.10
N LYS A 172 -2.22 7.44 10.25
CA LYS A 172 -2.17 8.46 9.19
C LYS A 172 -1.08 8.15 8.16
N ILE A 173 0.08 7.68 8.59
CA ILE A 173 1.21 7.35 7.69
C ILE A 173 0.87 6.17 6.78
N ASN A 174 0.22 5.14 7.32
CA ASN A 174 -0.15 3.93 6.61
C ASN A 174 -1.51 4.04 5.88
N ASP A 175 -2.14 5.22 5.90
CA ASP A 175 -3.43 5.43 5.23
C ASP A 175 -3.31 5.23 3.72
N THR A 176 -3.92 4.17 3.20
CA THR A 176 -3.88 3.78 1.78
C THR A 176 -5.31 3.66 1.27
N LYS A 177 -5.78 4.70 0.57
CA LYS A 177 -7.19 4.84 0.18
C LYS A 177 -7.52 4.11 -1.12
N THR A 178 -6.56 4.05 -2.03
CA THR A 178 -6.74 3.45 -3.36
C THR A 178 -6.01 2.13 -3.47
N LEU A 179 -6.47 1.24 -4.36
CA LEU A 179 -5.79 -0.01 -4.69
C LEU A 179 -4.33 0.21 -5.11
N CYS A 180 -4.05 1.30 -5.84
CA CYS A 180 -2.69 1.64 -6.23
C CYS A 180 -1.81 1.98 -5.02
N GLN A 181 -2.31 2.81 -4.09
CA GLN A 181 -1.59 3.14 -2.85
C GLN A 181 -1.37 1.91 -1.97
N GLN A 182 -2.35 1.00 -1.90
CA GLN A 182 -2.22 -0.27 -1.19
C GLN A 182 -1.11 -1.13 -1.80
N LEU A 183 -1.06 -1.24 -3.14
CA LEU A 183 0.01 -1.96 -3.83
C LEU A 183 1.38 -1.28 -3.67
N GLN A 184 1.45 0.05 -3.74
CA GLN A 184 2.66 0.83 -3.47
C GLN A 184 3.18 0.65 -2.04
N CYS A 185 2.29 0.39 -1.08
CA CYS A 185 2.66 0.03 0.29
C CYS A 185 3.15 -1.43 0.40
N ALA A 186 2.44 -2.37 -0.23
CA ALA A 186 2.69 -3.80 -0.11
C ALA A 186 3.94 -4.27 -0.91
N ALA A 187 4.22 -3.69 -2.07
CA ALA A 187 5.34 -4.13 -2.92
C ALA A 187 6.71 -3.96 -2.24
N PRO A 188 7.07 -2.80 -1.65
CA PRO A 188 8.30 -2.67 -0.86
C PRO A 188 8.40 -3.68 0.29
N LYS A 189 7.27 -4.01 0.95
CA LYS A 189 7.23 -5.01 2.02
C LYS A 189 7.50 -6.42 1.49
N TRP A 190 6.98 -6.77 0.32
CA TRP A 190 7.34 -8.03 -0.33
C TRP A 190 8.86 -8.14 -0.50
N PHE A 191 9.51 -7.14 -1.11
CA PHE A 191 10.97 -7.14 -1.28
C PHE A 191 11.72 -7.23 0.06
N GLN A 192 11.29 -6.46 1.07
CA GLN A 192 11.88 -6.50 2.42
C GLN A 192 11.78 -7.91 3.03
N ASN A 193 10.64 -8.58 2.90
CA ASN A 193 10.41 -9.91 3.47
C ASN A 193 11.25 -10.99 2.77
N GLN A 194 11.49 -10.85 1.47
CA GLN A 194 12.37 -11.77 0.74
C GLN A 194 13.82 -11.70 1.20
N MET A 195 14.27 -10.55 1.74
CA MET A 195 15.62 -10.41 2.30
C MET A 195 15.77 -11.15 3.65
N ILE A 196 14.71 -11.23 4.47
CA ILE A 196 14.76 -11.78 5.84
C ILE A 196 14.80 -13.31 5.85
N ASN A 197 14.14 -13.96 4.88
CA ASN A 197 14.00 -15.43 4.82
C ASN A 197 15.29 -16.20 4.47
N THR A 198 16.46 -15.53 4.42
CA THR A 198 17.74 -16.15 4.06
C THR A 198 18.80 -16.11 5.17
N ALA A 199 18.45 -15.67 6.39
CA ALA A 199 19.39 -15.58 7.52
C ALA A 199 19.93 -16.93 8.06
N GLY A 200 19.55 -18.06 7.45
CA GLY A 200 20.03 -19.41 7.79
C GLY A 200 21.22 -19.91 6.96
N THR A 201 21.73 -19.16 5.99
CA THR A 201 22.90 -19.55 5.20
C THR A 201 24.07 -18.59 5.46
N ASN A 202 25.22 -19.15 5.86
CA ASN A 202 26.49 -18.47 6.18
C ASN A 202 27.15 -17.70 5.00
N SER A 203 26.38 -17.20 4.04
CA SER A 203 26.85 -16.37 2.93
C SER A 203 26.35 -14.94 3.14
N GLY A 204 27.24 -14.02 3.48
CA GLY A 204 26.96 -12.62 3.86
C GLY A 204 26.42 -11.72 2.75
N THR A 205 25.65 -12.23 1.79
CA THR A 205 25.00 -11.43 0.73
C THR A 205 23.49 -11.50 0.89
N ALA A 206 22.85 -10.38 1.20
CA ALA A 206 21.39 -10.30 1.25
C ALA A 206 20.80 -10.75 -0.11
N ASN A 207 19.98 -11.80 -0.11
CA ASN A 207 19.35 -12.37 -1.31
C ASN A 207 18.19 -11.49 -1.79
N LYS A 208 18.54 -10.29 -2.28
CA LYS A 208 17.58 -9.34 -2.84
C LYS A 208 16.98 -9.92 -4.12
N LYS A 209 15.66 -9.81 -4.24
CA LYS A 209 14.92 -10.23 -5.42
C LYS A 209 14.91 -9.16 -6.49
N THR A 210 14.67 -9.58 -7.72
CA THR A 210 14.50 -8.71 -8.89
C THR A 210 13.04 -8.35 -9.11
N TRP A 211 12.78 -7.32 -9.92
CA TRP A 211 11.41 -6.99 -10.35
C TRP A 211 10.73 -8.12 -11.13
N CYS A 212 11.48 -8.85 -11.95
CA CYS A 212 10.93 -10.02 -12.65
C CYS A 212 10.49 -11.10 -11.66
N GLU A 213 11.27 -11.39 -10.61
CA GLU A 213 10.82 -12.33 -9.57
C GLU A 213 9.58 -11.83 -8.81
N PHE A 214 9.47 -10.52 -8.55
CA PHE A 214 8.26 -9.95 -7.97
C PHE A 214 7.03 -10.17 -8.86
N TRP A 215 7.13 -9.85 -10.15
CA TRP A 215 5.99 -9.98 -11.06
C TRP A 215 5.65 -11.43 -11.41
N GLU A 216 6.65 -12.31 -11.55
CA GLU A 216 6.42 -13.71 -11.92
C GLU A 216 5.98 -14.56 -10.71
N LYS A 217 6.66 -14.43 -9.58
CA LYS A 217 6.41 -15.26 -8.39
C LYS A 217 5.53 -14.56 -7.38
N GLY A 218 5.82 -13.30 -7.06
CA GLY A 218 5.03 -12.54 -6.09
C GLY A 218 3.62 -12.21 -6.56
N VAL A 219 3.46 -11.90 -7.85
CA VAL A 219 2.18 -11.50 -8.46
C VAL A 219 1.61 -12.59 -9.36
N GLY A 220 2.43 -13.20 -10.22
CA GLY A 220 1.98 -14.17 -11.21
C GLY A 220 1.32 -15.41 -10.59
N GLU A 221 1.86 -15.94 -9.48
CA GLU A 221 1.28 -17.09 -8.78
C GLU A 221 -0.11 -16.76 -8.19
N VAL A 222 -0.25 -15.58 -7.57
CA VAL A 222 -1.52 -15.08 -7.02
C VAL A 222 -2.58 -14.98 -8.11
N LEU A 223 -2.22 -14.38 -9.25
CA LEU A 223 -3.14 -14.22 -10.37
C LEU A 223 -3.51 -15.57 -10.99
N LYS A 224 -2.55 -16.49 -11.09
CA LYS A 224 -2.82 -17.83 -11.62
C LYS A 224 -3.86 -18.57 -10.78
N GLU A 225 -3.70 -18.59 -9.46
CA GLU A 225 -4.67 -19.21 -8.54
C GLU A 225 -6.05 -18.54 -8.68
N MET A 226 -6.09 -17.20 -8.67
CA MET A 226 -7.32 -16.45 -8.81
C MET A 226 -8.07 -16.76 -10.12
N PHE A 227 -7.37 -16.80 -11.26
CA PHE A 227 -8.00 -17.07 -12.55
C PHE A 227 -8.38 -18.54 -12.75
N GLU A 228 -7.72 -19.48 -12.07
CA GLU A 228 -8.18 -20.86 -11.95
C GLU A 228 -9.53 -20.95 -11.20
N LYS A 229 -9.68 -20.18 -10.11
CA LYS A 229 -10.95 -20.07 -9.39
C LYS A 229 -12.03 -19.39 -10.22
N ILE A 230 -11.72 -18.29 -10.91
CA ILE A 230 -12.65 -17.63 -11.83
C ILE A 230 -13.13 -18.59 -12.93
N ALA A 231 -12.23 -19.36 -13.54
CA ALA A 231 -12.57 -20.28 -14.63
C ALA A 231 -13.39 -21.51 -14.17
N SER A 232 -13.20 -21.95 -12.92
CA SER A 232 -13.94 -23.09 -12.36
C SER A 232 -15.30 -22.66 -11.78
N GLU A 233 -15.33 -21.62 -10.95
CA GLU A 233 -16.52 -21.16 -10.23
C GLU A 233 -17.40 -20.20 -11.06
N GLY A 234 -16.84 -19.52 -12.07
CA GLY A 234 -17.57 -18.60 -12.95
C GLY A 234 -18.47 -19.26 -14.00
N GLN A 235 -18.47 -20.59 -14.09
CA GLN A 235 -19.27 -21.34 -15.07
C GLN A 235 -20.78 -21.21 -14.80
N ASN A 236 -21.61 -21.32 -15.85
CA ASN A 236 -23.07 -21.35 -15.74
C ASN A 236 -23.64 -22.70 -15.27
N LYS A 237 -23.07 -23.30 -14.22
CA LYS A 237 -23.52 -24.58 -13.64
C LYS A 237 -24.14 -24.36 -12.26
N GLU A 238 -24.46 -25.43 -11.51
CA GLU A 238 -24.76 -25.31 -10.08
C GLU A 238 -23.59 -24.60 -9.38
N ARG A 239 -23.84 -23.40 -8.85
CA ARG A 239 -22.81 -22.52 -8.27
C ARG A 239 -22.95 -22.46 -6.76
N PRO A 240 -21.92 -21.97 -6.03
CA PRO A 240 -22.11 -21.55 -4.65
C PRO A 240 -23.33 -20.62 -4.53
N ILE A 241 -24.16 -20.83 -3.50
CA ILE A 241 -25.42 -20.11 -3.26
C ILE A 241 -25.23 -18.59 -3.41
N THR A 242 -24.10 -18.07 -2.93
CA THR A 242 -23.74 -16.64 -2.98
C THR A 242 -23.63 -16.10 -4.41
N ILE A 243 -22.94 -16.80 -5.32
CA ILE A 243 -22.77 -16.34 -6.72
C ILE A 243 -24.11 -16.33 -7.43
N ASN A 244 -24.93 -17.35 -7.23
CA ASN A 244 -26.25 -17.43 -7.85
C ASN A 244 -27.20 -16.34 -7.34
N ALA A 245 -27.18 -16.04 -6.04
CA ALA A 245 -28.01 -14.99 -5.46
C ALA A 245 -27.66 -13.60 -6.03
N ILE A 246 -26.38 -13.21 -6.02
CA ILE A 246 -25.90 -11.91 -6.54
C ILE A 246 -26.06 -11.85 -8.06
N CYS A 247 -25.69 -12.95 -8.70
CA CYS A 247 -26.03 -13.42 -10.03
C CYS A 247 -27.37 -12.91 -10.51
N ARG A 248 -28.45 -13.34 -9.84
CA ARG A 248 -29.82 -13.54 -10.38
C ARG A 248 -30.44 -12.35 -11.12
N GLY A 249 -30.10 -11.12 -10.76
CA GLY A 249 -30.64 -9.91 -11.39
C GLY A 249 -30.04 -9.56 -12.76
N PHE A 250 -28.91 -10.16 -13.14
CA PHE A 250 -28.21 -9.81 -14.39
C PHE A 250 -28.76 -10.54 -15.64
N GLY A 251 -28.91 -9.86 -16.77
CA GLY A 251 -29.36 -10.49 -18.01
C GLY A 251 -30.84 -10.87 -18.05
N ASP A 252 -31.66 -10.07 -17.36
CA ASP A 252 -33.10 -9.96 -17.62
C ASP A 252 -33.83 -11.30 -17.47
N GLY A 253 -33.53 -12.00 -16.36
CA GLY A 253 -34.10 -13.31 -16.04
C GLY A 253 -33.49 -14.51 -16.78
N ASN A 254 -32.69 -14.29 -17.83
CA ASN A 254 -32.05 -15.37 -18.58
C ASN A 254 -30.71 -15.79 -17.94
N GLU A 255 -30.69 -17.00 -17.38
CA GLU A 255 -29.49 -17.60 -16.78
C GLU A 255 -28.35 -17.91 -17.78
N HIS A 256 -28.66 -17.97 -19.08
CA HIS A 256 -27.69 -18.20 -20.14
C HIS A 256 -27.25 -16.90 -20.84
N SER A 257 -27.70 -15.74 -20.38
CA SER A 257 -27.30 -14.43 -20.91
C SER A 257 -25.80 -14.16 -20.77
N VAL A 258 -25.26 -13.33 -21.65
CA VAL A 258 -23.86 -12.90 -21.58
C VAL A 258 -23.59 -12.06 -20.34
N GLU A 259 -24.57 -11.28 -19.85
CA GLU A 259 -24.44 -10.49 -18.63
C GLU A 259 -24.42 -11.39 -17.39
N ARG A 260 -25.26 -12.43 -17.32
CA ARG A 260 -25.18 -13.41 -16.24
C ARG A 260 -23.80 -14.07 -16.25
N LYS A 261 -23.31 -14.52 -17.42
CA LYS A 261 -21.97 -15.11 -17.56
C LYS A 261 -20.88 -14.17 -17.05
N ALA A 262 -20.90 -12.90 -17.47
CA ALA A 262 -19.93 -11.91 -17.00
C ALA A 262 -19.98 -11.70 -15.48
N CYS A 263 -21.18 -11.58 -14.92
CA CYS A 263 -21.37 -11.41 -13.48
C CYS A 263 -20.75 -12.58 -12.70
N ASN A 264 -20.95 -13.83 -13.12
CA ASN A 264 -20.41 -14.97 -12.35
C ASN A 264 -18.89 -14.98 -12.31
N HIS A 265 -18.22 -14.66 -13.41
CA HIS A 265 -16.75 -14.64 -13.45
C HIS A 265 -16.20 -13.51 -12.60
N ILE A 266 -16.83 -12.33 -12.64
CA ILE A 266 -16.46 -11.19 -11.78
C ILE A 266 -16.69 -11.55 -10.30
N VAL A 267 -17.87 -12.08 -9.97
CA VAL A 267 -18.23 -12.46 -8.60
C VAL A 267 -17.35 -13.61 -8.07
N ALA A 268 -16.97 -14.58 -8.90
CA ALA A 268 -16.01 -15.61 -8.52
C ALA A 268 -14.65 -15.01 -8.16
N GLY A 269 -14.19 -14.01 -8.93
CA GLY A 269 -12.96 -13.27 -8.62
C GLY A 269 -13.06 -12.48 -7.31
N LEU A 270 -14.16 -11.75 -7.12
CA LEU A 270 -14.43 -11.00 -5.88
C LEU A 270 -14.55 -11.93 -4.65
N GLN A 271 -15.16 -13.10 -4.84
CA GLN A 271 -15.27 -14.12 -3.80
C GLN A 271 -13.91 -14.70 -3.43
N HIS A 272 -13.05 -14.98 -4.42
CA HIS A 272 -11.68 -15.40 -4.17
C HIS A 272 -10.92 -14.33 -3.36
N ILE A 273 -10.97 -13.06 -3.78
CA ILE A 273 -10.32 -11.94 -3.08
C ILE A 273 -10.78 -11.85 -1.61
N LYS A 274 -12.09 -11.95 -1.36
CA LYS A 274 -12.66 -11.93 -0.01
C LYS A 274 -12.19 -13.09 0.86
N LYS A 275 -11.90 -14.26 0.26
CA LYS A 275 -11.41 -15.45 0.97
C LYS A 275 -9.90 -15.41 1.27
N ILE A 276 -9.15 -14.42 0.77
CA ILE A 276 -7.73 -14.25 1.07
C ILE A 276 -7.56 -13.85 2.53
N THR A 277 -7.45 -14.83 3.43
CA THR A 277 -7.29 -14.66 4.87
C THR A 277 -5.91 -15.09 5.33
N THR A 278 -5.41 -14.47 6.40
CA THR A 278 -4.19 -14.91 7.08
C THR A 278 -4.50 -15.99 8.11
N SER A 279 -3.78 -17.11 8.09
CA SER A 279 -3.92 -18.19 9.09
C SER A 279 -3.36 -17.80 10.48
N THR A 280 -2.52 -16.76 10.55
CA THR A 280 -1.95 -16.23 11.79
C THR A 280 -1.95 -14.70 11.80
N ALA A 281 -1.94 -14.07 12.98
CA ALA A 281 -1.92 -12.62 13.14
C ALA A 281 -0.52 -11.98 12.96
N SER A 282 0.40 -12.65 12.24
CA SER A 282 1.74 -12.12 11.97
C SER A 282 1.70 -10.93 11.00
N SER A 283 2.58 -9.94 11.21
CA SER A 283 2.70 -8.77 10.35
C SER A 283 3.11 -9.12 8.91
N ASN A 284 3.85 -10.22 8.71
CA ASN A 284 4.22 -10.70 7.37
C ASN A 284 3.01 -11.26 6.61
N ASP A 285 2.11 -11.95 7.31
CA ASP A 285 0.91 -12.52 6.71
C ASP A 285 -0.07 -11.41 6.30
N GLN A 286 -0.21 -10.36 7.14
CA GLN A 286 -1.04 -9.20 6.82
C GLN A 286 -0.54 -8.43 5.58
N ASN A 287 0.78 -8.30 5.44
CA ASN A 287 1.37 -7.66 4.26
C ASN A 287 1.17 -8.50 3.00
N LYS A 288 1.26 -9.84 3.12
CA LYS A 288 0.97 -10.77 2.03
C LYS A 288 -0.50 -10.65 1.61
N GLN A 289 -1.43 -10.66 2.57
CA GLN A 289 -2.86 -10.48 2.32
C GLN A 289 -3.15 -9.17 1.58
N LEU A 290 -2.59 -8.04 2.04
CA LEU A 290 -2.75 -6.74 1.39
C LEU A 290 -2.25 -6.76 -0.07
N LEU A 291 -1.09 -7.38 -0.31
CA LEU A 291 -0.55 -7.55 -1.65
C LEU A 291 -1.52 -8.33 -2.54
N GLU A 292 -1.95 -9.51 -2.08
CA GLU A 292 -2.79 -10.42 -2.85
C GLU A 292 -4.17 -9.82 -3.15
N GLN A 293 -4.78 -9.15 -2.17
CA GLN A 293 -6.06 -8.46 -2.34
C GLN A 293 -5.96 -7.29 -3.32
N ALA A 294 -4.95 -6.42 -3.16
CA ALA A 294 -4.76 -5.27 -4.05
C ALA A 294 -4.48 -5.71 -5.49
N VAL A 295 -3.54 -6.64 -5.68
CA VAL A 295 -3.19 -7.21 -6.98
C VAL A 295 -4.37 -7.92 -7.63
N GLY A 296 -5.08 -8.77 -6.88
CA GLY A 296 -6.25 -9.49 -7.37
C GLY A 296 -7.35 -8.52 -7.83
N CYS A 297 -7.62 -7.47 -7.05
CA CYS A 297 -8.65 -6.50 -7.40
C CYS A 297 -8.26 -5.64 -8.63
N ILE A 298 -6.99 -5.22 -8.74
CA ILE A 298 -6.49 -4.51 -9.92
C ILE A 298 -6.59 -5.41 -11.16
N ALA A 299 -6.16 -6.66 -11.06
CA ALA A 299 -6.25 -7.62 -12.16
C ALA A 299 -7.69 -7.91 -12.56
N LEU A 300 -8.62 -8.01 -11.61
CA LEU A 300 -10.03 -8.19 -11.91
C LEU A 300 -10.65 -6.99 -12.65
N ASN A 301 -10.21 -5.78 -12.32
CA ASN A 301 -10.63 -4.58 -13.02
C ASN A 301 -10.07 -4.52 -14.46
N LEU A 302 -8.79 -4.86 -14.65
CA LEU A 302 -8.19 -4.97 -16.00
C LEU A 302 -8.86 -6.09 -16.81
N TYR A 303 -9.22 -7.19 -16.16
CA TYR A 303 -10.00 -8.26 -16.77
C TYR A 303 -11.41 -7.79 -17.17
N ALA A 304 -12.07 -6.98 -16.33
CA ALA A 304 -13.35 -6.38 -16.65
C ALA A 304 -13.27 -5.43 -17.86
N ASP A 305 -12.19 -4.66 -18.00
CA ASP A 305 -11.92 -3.85 -19.20
C ASP A 305 -11.86 -4.74 -20.46
N GLN A 306 -11.21 -5.91 -20.36
CA GLN A 306 -11.17 -6.87 -21.47
C GLN A 306 -12.54 -7.46 -21.80
N ILE A 307 -13.39 -7.71 -20.80
CA ILE A 307 -14.77 -8.16 -21.04
C ILE A 307 -15.53 -7.12 -21.86
N ILE A 308 -15.47 -5.85 -21.46
CA ILE A 308 -16.14 -4.75 -22.18
C ILE A 308 -15.63 -4.72 -23.62
N LYS A 309 -14.32 -4.59 -23.81
CA LYS A 309 -13.69 -4.49 -25.15
C LYS A 309 -14.03 -5.67 -26.06
N LYS A 310 -13.95 -6.91 -25.55
CA LYS A 310 -14.22 -8.12 -26.35
C LYS A 310 -15.73 -8.33 -26.60
N SER A 311 -16.61 -7.66 -25.85
CA SER A 311 -18.06 -7.76 -26.00
C SER A 311 -18.65 -6.88 -27.10
N GLU A 312 -17.99 -5.76 -27.43
CA GLU A 312 -18.49 -4.72 -28.36
C GLU A 312 -18.89 -5.27 -29.74
N GLY A 313 -18.08 -6.17 -30.30
CA GLY A 313 -18.33 -6.76 -31.63
C GLY A 313 -19.41 -7.85 -31.66
N LYS A 314 -19.91 -8.28 -30.51
CA LYS A 314 -20.89 -9.36 -30.36
C LYS A 314 -22.05 -8.85 -29.53
N CYS A 315 -22.11 -9.21 -28.26
CA CYS A 315 -23.17 -8.77 -27.37
C CYS A 315 -22.63 -7.75 -26.36
N PRO A 316 -22.83 -6.44 -26.57
CA PRO A 316 -22.13 -5.43 -25.78
C PRO A 316 -22.51 -5.48 -24.30
N ILE A 317 -21.51 -5.56 -23.44
CA ILE A 317 -21.61 -5.41 -21.99
C ILE A 317 -20.87 -4.11 -21.65
N ASP A 318 -21.60 -3.09 -21.24
CA ASP A 318 -21.00 -1.78 -20.97
C ASP A 318 -20.50 -1.60 -19.54
N GLU A 319 -19.76 -0.51 -19.34
CA GLU A 319 -19.20 -0.08 -18.06
C GLU A 319 -20.25 -0.01 -16.93
N SER A 320 -21.46 0.47 -17.23
CA SER A 320 -22.50 0.61 -16.21
C SER A 320 -23.02 -0.74 -15.72
N LYS A 321 -23.06 -1.76 -16.59
CA LYS A 321 -23.42 -3.12 -16.20
C LYS A 321 -22.32 -3.78 -15.39
N ILE A 322 -21.07 -3.63 -15.81
CA ILE A 322 -19.90 -4.12 -15.06
C ILE A 322 -19.86 -3.49 -13.67
N LYS A 323 -20.00 -2.16 -13.57
CA LYS A 323 -20.05 -1.46 -12.26
C LYS A 323 -21.12 -2.04 -11.35
N LYS A 324 -22.34 -2.27 -11.86
CA LYS A 324 -23.42 -2.89 -11.08
C LYS A 324 -23.05 -4.28 -10.54
N MET A 325 -22.25 -5.08 -11.25
CA MET A 325 -21.80 -6.40 -10.77
C MET A 325 -20.89 -6.28 -9.55
N PHE A 326 -19.93 -5.35 -9.59
CA PHE A 326 -19.07 -5.04 -8.44
C PHE A 326 -19.89 -4.48 -7.27
N ASP A 327 -20.76 -3.49 -7.54
CA ASP A 327 -21.61 -2.87 -6.51
C ASP A 327 -22.53 -3.91 -5.83
N ALA A 328 -23.12 -4.83 -6.60
CA ALA A 328 -24.00 -5.88 -6.07
C ALA A 328 -23.25 -6.87 -5.17
N TRP A 329 -22.01 -7.23 -5.54
CA TRP A 329 -21.16 -8.04 -4.67
C TRP A 329 -20.83 -7.31 -3.38
N ASN A 330 -20.29 -6.10 -3.48
CA ASN A 330 -19.84 -5.31 -2.33
C ASN A 330 -21.00 -5.05 -1.36
N GLY A 331 -22.16 -4.63 -1.87
CA GLY A 331 -23.36 -4.39 -1.05
C GLY A 331 -23.89 -5.65 -0.33
N SER A 332 -23.62 -6.85 -0.86
CA SER A 332 -24.04 -8.11 -0.24
C SER A 332 -22.98 -8.72 0.70
N ASN A 333 -21.74 -8.25 0.64
CA ASN A 333 -20.59 -8.93 1.25
C ASN A 333 -19.74 -8.06 2.17
N ILE A 334 -19.96 -6.75 2.17
CA ILE A 334 -19.29 -5.77 3.03
C ILE A 334 -20.31 -5.32 4.08
N ASN A 335 -19.96 -5.43 5.37
CA ASN A 335 -20.83 -4.97 6.44
C ASN A 335 -20.53 -3.51 6.79
N PHE A 336 -21.29 -2.58 6.21
CA PHE A 336 -21.09 -1.14 6.46
C PHE A 336 -21.35 -0.71 7.91
N SER A 337 -22.09 -1.50 8.72
CA SER A 337 -22.31 -1.18 10.15
C SER A 337 -21.09 -1.47 11.03
N SER A 338 -20.08 -2.20 10.51
CA SER A 338 -18.85 -2.53 11.22
C SER A 338 -17.66 -1.66 10.80
N TRP A 339 -17.86 -0.56 10.07
CA TRP A 339 -16.75 0.32 9.65
C TRP A 339 -15.97 0.87 10.86
N THR A 340 -16.65 1.09 11.99
CA THR A 340 -16.04 1.47 13.28
C THR A 340 -15.27 0.33 13.96
N SER A 341 -15.38 -0.91 13.48
CA SER A 341 -14.79 -2.12 14.06
C SER A 341 -14.02 -2.98 13.05
N CYS A 342 -13.62 -2.42 11.90
CA CYS A 342 -12.72 -3.08 10.94
C CYS A 342 -11.37 -3.34 11.63
N SER A 343 -11.26 -4.51 12.25
CA SER A 343 -10.05 -4.94 12.94
C SER A 343 -9.04 -5.52 11.95
N THR A 344 -7.77 -5.51 12.34
CA THR A 344 -6.68 -6.06 11.51
C THR A 344 -6.92 -7.55 11.26
N GLY A 345 -7.15 -7.93 10.00
CA GLY A 345 -7.39 -9.31 9.58
C GLY A 345 -8.85 -9.64 9.23
N ASP A 346 -9.80 -8.72 9.43
CA ASP A 346 -11.18 -8.92 8.97
C ASP A 346 -11.36 -8.46 7.51
N ASN A 347 -11.54 -9.44 6.62
CA ASN A 347 -11.80 -9.21 5.19
C ASN A 347 -13.16 -8.61 4.90
N SER A 348 -14.04 -8.52 5.90
CA SER A 348 -15.37 -7.92 5.75
C SER A 348 -15.30 -6.43 5.35
N CYS A 349 -14.12 -5.81 5.46
CA CYS A 349 -13.87 -4.39 5.17
C CYS A 349 -13.04 -4.10 3.92
N PHE A 350 -12.52 -5.11 3.21
CA PHE A 350 -11.80 -4.86 1.95
C PHE A 350 -12.81 -4.68 0.80
N GLU A 351 -12.96 -3.43 0.34
CA GLU A 351 -13.79 -3.13 -0.83
C GLU A 351 -12.99 -3.25 -2.12
N CYS A 352 -13.34 -4.24 -2.95
CA CYS A 352 -12.88 -4.28 -4.34
C CYS A 352 -13.93 -3.63 -5.23
N GLY A 353 -13.80 -2.32 -5.45
CA GLY A 353 -14.67 -1.55 -6.33
C GLY A 353 -14.33 -1.67 -7.81
N ARG A 354 -15.28 -1.30 -8.67
CA ARG A 354 -15.02 -1.08 -10.10
C ARG A 354 -14.29 0.25 -10.29
N HIS A 355 -13.03 0.19 -10.68
CA HIS A 355 -12.19 1.32 -11.04
C HIS A 355 -11.73 1.17 -12.49
N PRO A 356 -12.37 1.85 -13.46
CA PRO A 356 -11.84 1.93 -14.81
C PRO A 356 -10.55 2.77 -14.74
N ASN A 357 -9.49 2.29 -15.37
CA ASN A 357 -8.20 2.98 -15.52
C ASN A 357 -7.26 2.98 -14.28
N PHE A 358 -6.10 2.32 -14.44
CA PHE A 358 -4.97 2.39 -13.50
C PHE A 358 -3.74 3.07 -14.13
N ASN A 359 -3.92 3.86 -15.19
CA ASN A 359 -2.85 4.62 -15.83
C ASN A 359 -2.26 5.60 -14.80
N GLY A 360 -0.93 5.59 -14.68
CA GLY A 360 -0.22 6.35 -13.66
C GLY A 360 -0.04 5.59 -12.34
N CYS A 361 -0.55 4.36 -12.21
CA CYS A 361 -0.18 3.50 -11.09
C CYS A 361 1.22 2.93 -11.30
N GLU A 362 2.20 3.55 -10.65
CA GLU A 362 3.60 3.16 -10.69
C GLU A 362 4.10 2.79 -9.30
N LEU A 363 4.86 1.71 -9.21
CA LEU A 363 5.50 1.29 -7.97
C LEU A 363 6.80 2.06 -7.76
N SER A 364 7.08 2.33 -6.49
CA SER A 364 8.29 3.02 -6.09
C SER A 364 8.92 2.29 -4.91
N VAL A 365 10.01 1.57 -5.19
CA VAL A 365 10.75 0.76 -4.22
C VAL A 365 12.17 1.30 -4.12
N SER A 366 12.71 1.39 -2.91
CA SER A 366 14.11 1.78 -2.73
C SER A 366 15.04 0.75 -3.37
N SER A 367 16.05 1.19 -4.13
CA SER A 367 17.06 0.32 -4.75
C SER A 367 17.88 -0.47 -3.71
N SER A 368 17.83 -0.09 -2.43
CA SER A 368 18.40 -0.89 -1.36
C SER A 368 17.68 -2.23 -1.14
N LEU A 369 16.46 -2.42 -1.64
CA LEU A 369 15.62 -3.59 -1.37
C LEU A 369 15.62 -4.64 -2.49
N PHE A 370 16.04 -4.28 -3.70
CA PHE A 370 15.99 -5.17 -4.86
C PHE A 370 17.32 -5.19 -5.63
N ASN A 371 17.51 -6.22 -6.45
CA ASN A 371 18.61 -6.31 -7.40
C ASN A 371 18.11 -5.95 -8.81
N THR A 372 18.96 -5.30 -9.60
CA THR A 372 18.69 -5.14 -11.02
C THR A 372 18.70 -6.51 -11.71
N PRO A 373 17.76 -6.78 -12.62
CA PRO A 373 17.69 -8.06 -13.33
C PRO A 373 18.96 -8.31 -14.17
N SER A 374 19.40 -9.57 -14.25
CA SER A 374 20.52 -9.97 -15.11
C SER A 374 20.17 -9.79 -16.60
N SER A 375 21.18 -9.62 -17.46
CA SER A 375 21.01 -9.43 -18.91
C SER A 375 20.22 -10.55 -19.61
N THR A 376 20.12 -11.73 -19.00
CA THR A 376 19.48 -12.93 -19.56
C THR A 376 17.95 -13.08 -19.38
N GLN A 377 17.31 -12.27 -18.53
CA GLN A 377 15.84 -12.29 -18.39
C GLN A 377 15.16 -11.52 -19.54
N ASN A 378 14.04 -11.96 -20.11
CA ASN A 378 13.32 -11.25 -21.19
C ASN A 378 11.88 -10.93 -20.74
N GLY A 379 11.33 -9.78 -21.13
CA GLY A 379 9.91 -9.43 -20.89
C GLY A 379 9.68 -7.99 -20.40
N THR A 380 8.40 -7.64 -20.19
CA THR A 380 7.98 -6.30 -19.73
C THR A 380 8.58 -5.92 -18.39
N CYS A 381 8.91 -6.89 -17.52
CA CYS A 381 9.48 -6.67 -16.19
C CYS A 381 10.87 -6.02 -16.19
N LYS A 382 11.47 -5.72 -17.36
CA LYS A 382 12.73 -4.98 -17.51
C LYS A 382 12.57 -3.52 -17.95
N THR A 383 11.60 -3.22 -18.82
CA THR A 383 11.46 -1.90 -19.45
C THR A 383 10.43 -1.02 -18.77
N ASP A 384 9.42 -1.63 -18.15
CA ASP A 384 8.30 -0.97 -17.51
C ASP A 384 8.03 -1.57 -16.13
N GLU A 385 9.11 -1.97 -15.44
CA GLU A 385 9.09 -2.79 -14.21
C GLU A 385 8.23 -2.20 -13.08
N THR A 386 8.07 -0.88 -13.05
CA THR A 386 7.25 -0.18 -12.07
C THR A 386 5.80 0.05 -12.52
N LYS A 387 5.49 -0.03 -13.82
CA LYS A 387 4.15 0.29 -14.35
C LYS A 387 3.18 -0.87 -14.16
N VAL A 388 2.30 -0.73 -13.18
CA VAL A 388 1.39 -1.79 -12.74
C VAL A 388 0.48 -2.29 -13.88
N THR A 389 -0.07 -1.38 -14.68
CA THR A 389 -0.94 -1.73 -15.82
C THR A 389 -0.22 -2.56 -16.87
N THR A 390 1.03 -2.20 -17.19
CA THR A 390 1.85 -2.92 -18.16
C THR A 390 2.17 -4.32 -17.65
N GLN A 391 2.57 -4.45 -16.39
CA GLN A 391 2.98 -5.75 -15.84
C GLN A 391 1.81 -6.70 -15.64
N ILE A 392 0.76 -6.28 -14.95
CA ILE A 392 -0.43 -7.12 -14.76
C ILE A 392 -1.09 -7.39 -16.11
N GLY A 393 -1.21 -6.38 -16.99
CA GLY A 393 -1.73 -6.57 -18.34
C GLY A 393 -0.94 -7.59 -19.15
N GLY A 394 0.40 -7.58 -19.06
CA GLY A 394 1.26 -8.59 -19.68
C GLY A 394 0.97 -10.00 -19.16
N LEU A 395 0.87 -10.18 -17.85
CA LEU A 395 0.52 -11.46 -17.22
C LEU A 395 -0.85 -12.00 -17.67
N LEU A 396 -1.84 -11.11 -17.86
CA LEU A 396 -3.20 -11.49 -18.26
C LEU A 396 -3.32 -11.78 -19.77
N ASN A 397 -2.54 -11.11 -20.61
CA ASN A 397 -2.67 -11.19 -22.06
C ASN A 397 -1.79 -12.28 -22.69
N GLU A 398 -0.65 -12.60 -22.09
CA GLU A 398 0.25 -13.63 -22.58
C GLU A 398 -0.38 -15.04 -22.43
N GLU A 399 -0.66 -15.70 -23.56
CA GLU A 399 -1.39 -16.97 -23.60
C GLU A 399 -0.78 -18.07 -22.71
N ASN A 400 0.54 -18.06 -22.53
CA ASN A 400 1.26 -19.09 -21.77
C ASN A 400 1.37 -18.79 -20.26
N LYS A 401 1.13 -17.55 -19.82
CA LYS A 401 1.30 -17.18 -18.40
C LYS A 401 0.07 -17.53 -17.56
N ILE A 402 -1.11 -17.12 -18.01
CA ILE A 402 -2.40 -17.41 -17.34
C ILE A 402 -3.45 -17.81 -18.39
N PRO A 403 -3.38 -19.03 -18.95
CA PRO A 403 -4.23 -19.46 -20.07
C PRO A 403 -5.73 -19.40 -19.76
N GLN A 404 -6.11 -19.49 -18.49
CA GLN A 404 -7.47 -19.39 -17.99
C GLN A 404 -8.13 -18.04 -18.32
N VAL A 405 -7.36 -16.94 -18.39
CA VAL A 405 -7.87 -15.61 -18.76
C VAL A 405 -8.42 -15.65 -20.19
N ASN A 406 -7.60 -16.08 -21.15
CA ASN A 406 -7.99 -16.13 -22.56
C ASN A 406 -9.09 -17.16 -22.82
N LYS A 407 -9.01 -18.33 -22.19
CA LYS A 407 -10.07 -19.35 -22.26
C LYS A 407 -11.41 -18.77 -21.83
N THR A 408 -11.45 -18.09 -20.68
CA THR A 408 -12.68 -17.51 -20.14
C THR A 408 -13.20 -16.37 -21.00
N LEU A 409 -12.33 -15.45 -21.45
CA LEU A 409 -12.74 -14.35 -22.33
C LEU A 409 -13.30 -14.84 -23.67
N SER A 410 -12.83 -15.98 -24.18
CA SER A 410 -13.35 -16.57 -25.42
C SER A 410 -14.78 -17.11 -25.27
N THR A 411 -15.22 -17.45 -24.06
CA THR A 411 -16.52 -18.07 -23.78
C THR A 411 -17.54 -17.12 -23.15
N ILE A 412 -17.09 -16.04 -22.50
CA ILE A 412 -17.94 -15.14 -21.71
C ILE A 412 -19.06 -14.48 -22.54
N ASN A 413 -18.77 -14.17 -23.82
CA ASN A 413 -19.72 -13.56 -24.74
C ASN A 413 -20.35 -14.58 -25.72
N LYS A 414 -20.21 -15.88 -25.48
CA LYS A 414 -20.88 -16.89 -26.30
C LYS A 414 -22.38 -16.92 -26.00
N MET A 415 -23.19 -17.02 -27.05
CA MET A 415 -24.64 -17.12 -26.98
C MET A 415 -25.08 -18.53 -27.38
N ASP A 416 -25.05 -19.45 -26.41
CA ASP A 416 -25.22 -20.87 -26.68
C ASP A 416 -26.71 -21.28 -26.77
N SER A 417 -27.63 -20.46 -26.25
CA SER A 417 -29.08 -20.72 -26.29
C SER A 417 -29.82 -19.79 -27.26
N PHE A 418 -30.97 -20.25 -27.77
CA PHE A 418 -31.87 -19.41 -28.58
C PHE A 418 -32.22 -18.09 -27.86
N CYS A 419 -32.59 -18.17 -26.57
CA CYS A 419 -32.92 -16.99 -25.76
C CYS A 419 -31.75 -16.00 -25.67
N SER A 420 -30.51 -16.49 -25.46
CA SER A 420 -29.33 -15.61 -25.40
C SER A 420 -29.05 -14.91 -26.73
N LYS A 421 -29.28 -15.59 -27.86
CA LYS A 421 -29.16 -15.01 -29.21
C LYS A 421 -30.24 -13.94 -29.44
N MET A 422 -31.49 -14.24 -29.09
CA MET A 422 -32.61 -13.31 -29.26
C MET A 422 -32.45 -12.05 -28.41
N GLN A 423 -32.13 -12.19 -27.12
CA GLN A 423 -31.85 -11.05 -26.25
C GLN A 423 -30.73 -10.17 -26.80
N CYS A 424 -29.67 -10.81 -27.29
CA CYS A 424 -28.57 -10.08 -27.86
C CYS A 424 -28.93 -9.34 -29.14
N ALA A 425 -29.65 -9.98 -30.05
CA ALA A 425 -30.10 -9.38 -31.31
C ALA A 425 -30.95 -8.13 -31.06
N ALA A 426 -31.85 -8.18 -30.08
CA ALA A 426 -32.64 -7.01 -29.70
C ALA A 426 -31.80 -5.90 -29.05
N LYS A 427 -30.81 -6.23 -28.20
CA LYS A 427 -29.85 -5.25 -27.65
C LYS A 427 -29.02 -4.57 -28.74
N GLN A 428 -28.56 -5.35 -29.72
CA GLN A 428 -27.87 -4.82 -30.90
C GLN A 428 -28.80 -3.95 -31.76
N TYR A 429 -30.04 -4.38 -32.00
CA TYR A 429 -31.01 -3.61 -32.77
C TYR A 429 -31.31 -2.27 -32.11
N TYR A 430 -31.56 -2.25 -30.80
CA TYR A 430 -31.80 -1.02 -30.05
C TYR A 430 -30.61 -0.05 -30.16
N SER A 431 -29.40 -0.50 -29.86
CA SER A 431 -28.18 0.34 -29.86
C SER A 431 -27.76 0.82 -31.25
N LYS A 432 -28.13 0.09 -32.32
CA LYS A 432 -27.78 0.45 -33.71
C LYS A 432 -28.88 1.23 -34.43
N LYS A 433 -30.16 0.98 -34.13
CA LYS A 433 -31.30 1.47 -34.92
C LYS A 433 -32.23 2.40 -34.15
N ILE A 434 -32.53 2.10 -32.89
CA ILE A 434 -33.47 2.91 -32.10
C ILE A 434 -32.76 4.10 -31.48
N LYS A 435 -31.63 3.85 -30.80
CA LYS A 435 -30.84 4.88 -30.15
C LYS A 435 -29.38 4.68 -30.56
N PRO A 436 -28.96 5.20 -31.72
CA PRO A 436 -27.55 5.18 -32.12
C PRO A 436 -26.71 5.84 -31.03
N ARG A 437 -25.70 5.13 -30.49
CA ARG A 437 -24.90 5.47 -29.30
C ARG A 437 -25.61 5.28 -27.94
N GLY A 438 -26.81 4.72 -27.93
CA GLY A 438 -27.49 4.23 -26.72
C GLY A 438 -26.79 3.01 -26.15
N LYS A 439 -26.88 2.83 -24.83
CA LYS A 439 -26.28 1.68 -24.15
C LYS A 439 -27.14 0.44 -24.38
N SER A 440 -26.50 -0.72 -24.64
CA SER A 440 -27.22 -2.01 -24.76
C SER A 440 -28.02 -2.35 -23.51
N THR A 441 -27.64 -1.76 -22.38
CA THR A 441 -28.23 -1.95 -21.06
C THR A 441 -29.48 -1.11 -20.82
N ASP A 442 -29.80 -0.18 -21.72
CA ASP A 442 -31.04 0.60 -21.71
C ASP A 442 -32.24 -0.24 -22.20
N VAL A 443 -32.00 -1.42 -22.78
CA VAL A 443 -33.05 -2.35 -23.17
C VAL A 443 -33.55 -3.13 -21.95
N SER A 444 -34.77 -2.82 -21.53
CA SER A 444 -35.53 -3.61 -20.55
C SER A 444 -36.46 -4.59 -21.25
N TRP A 445 -36.63 -5.78 -20.66
CA TRP A 445 -37.51 -6.85 -21.12
C TRP A 445 -38.71 -7.03 -20.22
#